data_AF-A0A673LZ44-F1
#
_entry.id   AF-A0A673LZ44-F1
#
_cell.length_a   1.000
_cell.length_b   1.000
_cell.length_c   1.000
_cell.angle_alpha   90.00
_cell.angle_beta   90.00
_cell.angle_gamma   90.00
#
_symmetry.space_group_name_H-M   'P 1'
#
loop_
_entity.id
_entity.type
_entity.pdbx_description
1 polymer ?
#
loop_
_entity_poly.entity_id
_entity_poly.type
_entity_poly.pdbx_seq_one_letter_code
_entity_poly.pdbx_strand_id
1 'polypeptide(L)'
;MLVNKIQLLVVSSENLALKGTAVQSTTYYSCGAAKAIDGIRYAPGTAHTYCSITLNQLNPWWRLDLLDYYYIYKVTITNRADCCSDYENSYEPGSTVSFSCGTMGGRYVNMYIPDIQMHLTLCEVEVYGTGNF
;
A
#
# COMPACT_ATOMS: atom_id res chain seq x y z
N MET A 1 -14.04 40.72 14.05
CA MET A 1 -12.85 40.09 14.68
C MET A 1 -12.33 39.04 13.70
N LEU A 2 -11.41 39.42 12.81
CA LEU A 2 -10.78 38.49 11.88
C LEU A 2 -9.75 37.69 12.67
N VAL A 3 -10.10 36.46 13.05
CA VAL A 3 -9.07 35.50 13.49
C VAL A 3 -8.34 35.04 12.23
N ASN A 4 -7.26 35.74 11.89
CA ASN A 4 -6.18 35.17 11.10
C ASN A 4 -5.62 33.98 11.89
N LYS A 5 -6.22 32.81 11.71
CA LYS A 5 -5.55 31.54 12.01
C LYS A 5 -4.40 31.46 11.01
N ILE A 6 -3.21 31.91 11.43
CA ILE A 6 -1.97 31.30 10.96
C ILE A 6 -2.06 29.86 11.44
N GLN A 7 -2.77 29.03 10.69
CA GLN A 7 -2.63 27.59 10.81
C GLN A 7 -1.23 27.35 10.30
N LEU A 8 -0.27 27.14 11.21
CA LEU A 8 0.94 26.41 10.86
C LEU A 8 0.45 25.23 10.03
N LEU A 9 0.80 25.21 8.75
CA LEU A 9 0.57 24.08 7.87
C LEU A 9 1.43 22.95 8.45
N VAL A 10 0.94 22.32 9.51
CA VAL A 10 1.27 20.94 9.82
C VAL A 10 0.62 20.18 8.67
N VAL A 11 1.31 20.14 7.53
CA VAL A 11 1.01 19.16 6.49
C VAL A 11 1.41 17.83 7.12
N SER A 12 0.53 17.26 7.94
CA SER A 12 0.65 15.85 8.27
C SER A 12 0.60 15.14 6.92
N SER A 13 1.66 14.41 6.57
CA SER A 13 1.64 13.54 5.40
C SER A 13 0.63 12.44 5.66
N GLU A 14 -0.63 12.71 5.34
CA GLU A 14 -1.72 11.74 5.52
C GLU A 14 -1.51 10.60 4.53
N ASN A 15 -1.71 9.36 4.99
CA ASN A 15 -1.74 8.22 4.10
C ASN A 15 -3.04 8.29 3.28
N LEU A 16 -2.92 8.71 2.01
CA LEU A 16 -4.03 8.84 1.07
C LEU A 16 -4.71 7.50 0.79
N ALA A 17 -4.00 6.38 0.95
CA ALA A 17 -4.52 5.06 0.66
C ALA A 17 -5.70 4.66 1.55
N LEU A 18 -5.75 5.17 2.80
CA LEU A 18 -6.82 4.87 3.77
C LEU A 18 -8.21 5.32 3.32
N LYS A 19 -8.27 6.28 2.38
CA LYS A 19 -9.53 6.81 1.81
C LYS A 19 -9.87 6.17 0.47
N GLY A 20 -8.95 5.41 -0.10
CA GLY A 20 -9.07 4.84 -1.43
C GLY A 20 -9.94 3.59 -1.48
N THR A 21 -10.05 3.01 -2.66
CA THR A 21 -10.65 1.69 -2.88
C THR A 21 -9.66 0.81 -3.62
N ALA A 22 -9.42 -0.39 -3.10
CA ALA A 22 -8.49 -1.35 -3.68
C ALA A 22 -9.21 -2.52 -4.35
N VAL A 23 -8.65 -2.99 -5.47
CA VAL A 23 -9.06 -4.20 -6.20
C VAL A 23 -7.84 -5.01 -6.60
N GLN A 24 -8.03 -6.31 -6.83
CA GLN A 24 -6.96 -7.21 -7.25
C GLN A 24 -7.44 -8.20 -8.30
N SER A 25 -6.49 -8.70 -9.09
CA SER A 25 -6.68 -9.67 -10.16
C SER A 25 -7.51 -10.90 -9.76
N THR A 26 -7.16 -11.53 -8.64
CA THR A 26 -7.91 -12.63 -8.03
C THR A 26 -7.80 -12.53 -6.52
N THR A 27 -8.70 -13.18 -5.79
CA THR A 27 -8.69 -13.17 -4.32
C THR A 27 -8.54 -14.59 -3.77
N TYR A 28 -7.53 -14.80 -2.93
CA TYR A 28 -7.35 -16.05 -2.19
C TYR A 28 -8.19 -16.02 -0.91
N TYR A 29 -9.21 -16.88 -0.83
CA TYR A 29 -10.17 -16.93 0.29
C TYR A 29 -10.73 -15.54 0.67
N SER A 30 -10.53 -15.10 1.92
CA SER A 30 -10.97 -13.80 2.45
C SER A 30 -9.89 -12.71 2.39
N CYS A 31 -8.77 -12.95 1.68
CA CYS A 31 -7.61 -12.05 1.62
C CYS A 31 -7.80 -10.93 0.58
N GLY A 32 -8.88 -10.17 0.73
CA GLY A 32 -9.30 -9.14 -0.22
C GLY A 32 -8.34 -7.95 -0.31
N ALA A 33 -8.40 -7.25 -1.45
CA ALA A 33 -7.54 -6.12 -1.79
C ALA A 33 -7.48 -5.00 -0.74
N ALA A 34 -8.62 -4.72 -0.09
CA ALA A 34 -8.75 -3.65 0.90
C ALA A 34 -7.93 -3.87 2.18
N LYS A 35 -7.47 -5.10 2.46
CA LYS A 35 -6.59 -5.37 3.60
C LYS A 35 -5.25 -4.65 3.50
N ALA A 36 -4.77 -4.38 2.28
CA ALA A 36 -3.53 -3.66 2.07
C ALA A 36 -3.64 -2.14 2.29
N ILE A 37 -4.81 -1.62 2.66
CA ILE A 37 -5.03 -0.18 2.89
C ILE A 37 -5.84 0.07 4.17
N ASP A 38 -5.77 -0.86 5.13
CA ASP A 38 -6.59 -0.83 6.34
C ASP A 38 -5.92 -0.10 7.51
N GLY A 39 -4.65 0.30 7.37
CA GLY A 39 -3.88 1.00 8.40
C GLY A 39 -3.08 0.09 9.33
N ILE A 40 -3.09 -1.24 9.12
CA ILE A 40 -2.48 -2.21 10.04
C ILE A 40 -1.08 -2.60 9.55
N ARG A 41 -0.09 -1.74 9.84
CA ARG A 41 1.31 -1.82 9.36
C ARG A 41 2.17 -3.02 9.80
N TYR A 42 1.65 -4.00 10.52
CA TYR A 42 2.52 -5.04 11.11
C TYR A 42 1.99 -6.46 11.04
N ALA A 43 0.88 -6.69 10.33
CA ALA A 43 0.27 -8.01 10.17
C ALA A 43 0.54 -8.95 11.37
N PRO A 44 0.07 -8.62 12.60
CA PRO A 44 0.56 -9.22 13.85
C PRO A 44 0.13 -10.69 14.06
N GLY A 45 -0.28 -11.36 13.00
CA GLY A 45 -0.69 -12.74 12.96
C GLY A 45 -0.59 -13.26 11.52
N THR A 46 -1.46 -14.20 11.15
CA THR A 46 -1.36 -14.84 9.84
C THR A 46 -1.60 -13.85 8.70
N ALA A 47 -0.83 -13.97 7.61
CA ALA A 47 -1.03 -13.13 6.43
C ALA A 47 -2.46 -13.17 5.87
N HIS A 48 -3.19 -14.28 6.03
CA HIS A 48 -4.60 -14.37 5.63
C HIS A 48 -5.52 -13.40 6.38
N THR A 49 -5.11 -12.98 7.57
CA THR A 49 -5.89 -12.07 8.42
C THR A 49 -5.63 -10.63 8.05
N TYR A 50 -4.39 -10.27 7.70
CA TYR A 50 -3.94 -8.88 7.60
C TYR A 50 -3.51 -8.44 6.21
N CYS A 51 -3.26 -9.37 5.28
CA CYS A 51 -2.71 -9.04 3.98
C CYS A 51 -3.70 -9.33 2.86
N SER A 52 -3.59 -8.54 1.80
CA SER A 52 -4.16 -8.84 0.48
C SER A 52 -3.36 -9.97 -0.16
N ILE A 53 -4.03 -10.99 -0.69
CA ILE A 53 -3.37 -12.13 -1.35
C ILE A 53 -4.15 -12.54 -2.59
N THR A 54 -3.46 -12.62 -3.74
CA THR A 54 -4.01 -13.20 -4.98
C THR A 54 -3.93 -14.72 -4.97
N LEU A 55 -4.67 -15.40 -5.86
CA LEU A 55 -4.35 -16.78 -6.21
C LEU A 55 -2.95 -16.88 -6.84
N ASN A 56 -2.39 -18.09 -6.86
CA ASN A 56 -1.22 -18.38 -7.66
C ASN A 56 -1.60 -18.34 -9.15
N GLN A 57 -1.16 -17.31 -9.85
CA GLN A 57 -1.49 -17.06 -11.26
C GLN A 57 -0.33 -16.36 -11.95
N LEU A 58 -0.31 -16.43 -13.28
CA LEU A 58 0.59 -15.62 -14.10
C LEU A 58 0.16 -14.15 -14.02
N ASN A 59 1.12 -13.23 -13.92
CA ASN A 59 0.87 -11.79 -14.02
C ASN A 59 -0.10 -11.24 -12.95
N PRO A 60 0.06 -11.56 -11.65
CA PRO A 60 -0.84 -11.07 -10.61
C PRO A 60 -0.71 -9.55 -10.45
N TRP A 61 -1.84 -8.88 -10.24
CA TRP A 61 -1.89 -7.43 -10.04
C TRP A 61 -2.83 -7.03 -8.90
N TRP A 62 -2.54 -5.86 -8.32
CA TRP A 62 -3.33 -5.12 -7.35
C TRP A 62 -3.38 -3.64 -7.74
N ARG A 63 -4.50 -2.96 -7.52
CA ARG A 63 -4.71 -1.55 -7.86
C ARG A 63 -5.45 -0.82 -6.75
N LEU A 64 -4.94 0.35 -6.40
CA LEU A 64 -5.59 1.37 -5.58
C LEU A 64 -6.17 2.47 -6.46
N ASP A 65 -7.43 2.81 -6.22
CA ASP A 65 -8.04 4.07 -6.65
C ASP A 65 -8.03 5.05 -5.48
N LEU A 66 -7.31 6.16 -5.61
CA LEU A 66 -7.24 7.24 -4.62
C LEU A 66 -8.49 8.13 -4.61
N LEU A 67 -9.46 7.86 -5.49
CA LEU A 67 -10.72 8.58 -5.70
C LEU A 67 -10.58 9.99 -6.28
N ASP A 68 -9.39 10.59 -6.19
CA ASP A 68 -9.05 11.88 -6.80
C ASP A 68 -7.62 11.87 -7.36
N TYR A 69 -7.24 12.94 -8.04
CA TYR A 69 -5.91 13.13 -8.62
C TYR A 69 -4.96 13.77 -7.59
N TYR A 70 -3.80 13.13 -7.39
CA TYR A 70 -2.78 13.59 -6.46
C TYR A 70 -1.41 13.68 -7.13
N TYR A 71 -0.55 14.56 -6.61
CA TYR A 71 0.89 14.52 -6.87
C TYR A 71 1.55 13.64 -5.81
N ILE A 72 1.84 12.40 -6.17
CA ILE A 72 2.39 11.37 -5.29
C ILE A 72 3.90 11.54 -5.22
N TYR A 73 4.44 11.64 -4.00
CA TYR A 73 5.88 11.76 -3.76
C TYR A 73 6.49 10.57 -3.04
N LYS A 74 5.71 9.75 -2.34
CA LYS A 74 6.19 8.55 -1.67
C LYS A 74 5.13 7.46 -1.65
N VAL A 75 5.54 6.23 -1.98
CA VAL A 75 4.75 5.02 -1.75
C VAL A 75 5.54 4.11 -0.82
N THR A 76 4.89 3.60 0.21
CA THR A 76 5.50 2.71 1.20
C THR A 76 4.74 1.39 1.19
N ILE A 77 5.46 0.27 1.03
CA ILE A 77 4.89 -1.08 0.96
C ILE A 77 5.47 -1.91 2.08
N THR A 78 4.60 -2.48 2.91
CA THR A 78 4.96 -3.43 3.96
C THR A 78 4.68 -4.85 3.48
N ASN A 79 5.73 -5.67 3.48
CA ASN A 79 5.64 -7.08 3.11
C ASN A 79 5.29 -7.95 4.34
N ARG A 80 4.92 -9.20 4.06
CA ARG A 80 4.59 -10.25 5.02
C ARG A 80 5.65 -10.41 6.13
N ALA A 81 5.20 -10.55 7.38
CA ALA A 81 6.05 -10.74 8.55
C ALA A 81 6.17 -12.21 9.01
N ASP A 82 5.31 -13.13 8.56
CA ASP A 82 5.06 -14.40 9.24
C ASP A 82 5.64 -15.67 8.56
N CYS A 83 6.46 -15.59 7.51
CA CYS A 83 7.30 -16.76 7.14
C CYS A 83 8.52 -16.41 6.27
N CYS A 84 9.54 -17.29 6.34
CA CYS A 84 10.83 -17.28 5.64
C CYS A 84 12.03 -16.72 6.44
N SER A 85 12.17 -17.10 7.72
CA SER A 85 13.40 -16.94 8.51
C SER A 85 14.59 -17.80 8.04
N ASP A 86 14.43 -18.58 6.97
CA ASP A 86 15.38 -19.63 6.58
C ASP A 86 16.11 -19.29 5.27
N TYR A 87 16.65 -18.07 5.14
CA TYR A 87 17.88 -17.87 4.37
C TYR A 87 18.46 -16.48 4.65
N GLU A 88 19.78 -16.39 4.75
CA GLU A 88 20.54 -15.17 5.03
C GLU A 88 20.33 -14.07 3.98
N ASN A 89 19.27 -13.27 4.13
CA ASN A 89 19.10 -11.97 3.48
C ASN A 89 18.17 -11.10 4.35
N SER A 90 18.76 -10.48 5.37
CA SER A 90 18.48 -9.14 5.98
C SER A 90 17.08 -8.49 6.00
N TYR A 91 15.98 -9.18 5.73
CA TYR A 91 14.64 -8.58 5.78
C TYR A 91 13.94 -8.97 7.09
N GLU A 92 13.98 -8.06 8.05
CA GLU A 92 13.23 -8.16 9.31
C GLU A 92 11.74 -8.45 9.03
N PRO A 93 11.08 -9.36 9.75
CA PRO A 93 9.63 -9.51 9.70
C PRO A 93 8.87 -8.17 9.68
N GLY A 94 8.02 -7.97 8.67
CA GLY A 94 7.27 -6.72 8.52
C GLY A 94 8.14 -5.55 8.04
N SER A 95 9.31 -5.82 7.44
CA SER A 95 10.04 -4.73 6.82
C SER A 95 9.23 -4.11 5.68
N THR A 96 9.60 -2.87 5.46
CA THR A 96 8.84 -1.92 4.67
C THR A 96 9.79 -1.32 3.66
N VAL A 97 9.43 -1.37 2.37
CA VAL A 97 10.17 -0.70 1.31
C VAL A 97 9.46 0.60 0.97
N SER A 98 10.21 1.69 0.90
CA SER A 98 9.68 2.98 0.44
C SER A 98 10.27 3.36 -0.91
N PHE A 99 9.39 3.81 -1.80
CA PHE A 99 9.71 4.28 -3.13
C PHE A 99 9.48 5.78 -3.18
N SER A 100 10.52 6.53 -3.53
CA SER A 100 10.41 7.97 -3.80
C SER A 100 9.87 8.17 -5.22
N CYS A 101 8.70 8.78 -5.32
CA CYS A 101 8.00 8.99 -6.59
C CYS A 101 8.21 10.40 -7.17
N GLY A 102 8.92 11.29 -6.45
CA GLY A 102 9.10 12.68 -6.88
C GLY A 102 7.78 13.43 -6.89
N THR A 103 7.25 13.74 -8.08
CA THR A 103 5.96 14.42 -8.27
C THR A 103 5.10 13.72 -9.33
N MET A 104 5.03 12.39 -9.26
CA MET A 104 4.18 11.61 -10.16
C MET A 104 2.70 11.95 -9.94
N GLY A 105 2.07 12.55 -10.95
CA GLY A 105 0.65 12.87 -10.93
C GLY A 105 -0.20 11.65 -11.31
N GLY A 106 -1.22 11.35 -10.51
CA GLY A 106 -2.13 10.25 -10.82
C GLY A 106 -3.22 10.02 -9.78
N ARG A 107 -4.22 9.24 -10.20
CA ARG A 107 -5.32 8.75 -9.35
C ARG A 107 -5.13 7.30 -8.91
N TYR A 108 -4.35 6.53 -9.66
CA TYR A 108 -4.21 5.09 -9.43
C TYR A 108 -2.78 4.71 -9.07
N VAL A 109 -2.63 3.81 -8.11
CA VAL A 109 -1.37 3.11 -7.82
C VAL A 109 -1.54 1.65 -8.20
N ASN A 110 -0.61 1.10 -8.98
CA ASN A 110 -0.67 -0.28 -9.46
C ASN A 110 0.56 -1.04 -8.98
N MET A 111 0.35 -2.23 -8.44
CA MET A 111 1.40 -3.22 -8.19
C MET A 111 1.17 -4.41 -9.11
N TYR A 112 2.24 -4.82 -9.79
CA TYR A 112 2.17 -5.85 -10.81
C TYR A 112 3.47 -6.66 -10.82
N ILE A 113 3.35 -7.98 -10.91
CA ILE A 113 4.49 -8.88 -11.07
C ILE A 113 4.45 -9.43 -12.50
N PRO A 114 5.28 -8.93 -13.43
CA PRO A 114 5.31 -9.39 -14.81
C PRO A 114 5.99 -10.76 -14.95
N ASP A 115 5.49 -11.56 -15.88
CA ASP A 115 6.05 -12.78 -16.44
C ASP A 115 6.43 -13.86 -15.40
N ILE A 116 5.79 -13.79 -14.24
CA ILE A 116 6.01 -14.70 -13.13
C ILE A 116 4.65 -15.22 -12.65
N GLN A 117 4.58 -16.53 -12.44
CA GLN A 117 3.45 -17.18 -11.79
C GLN A 117 3.70 -17.28 -10.28
N MET A 118 3.02 -16.45 -9.51
CA MET A 118 3.14 -16.43 -8.05
C MET A 118 1.93 -15.77 -7.39
N HIS A 119 1.93 -15.75 -6.06
CA HIS A 119 1.01 -14.91 -5.28
C HIS A 119 1.57 -13.49 -5.17
N LEU A 120 0.74 -12.47 -5.41
CA LEU A 120 1.02 -11.11 -4.95
C LEU A 120 0.45 -10.95 -3.54
N THR A 121 1.33 -10.69 -2.57
CA THR A 121 0.96 -10.46 -1.15
C THR A 121 1.34 -9.04 -0.77
N LEU A 122 0.39 -8.27 -0.23
CA LEU A 122 0.59 -6.90 0.23
C LEU A 122 -0.07 -6.75 1.60
N CYS A 123 0.71 -6.45 2.63
CA CYS A 123 0.18 -6.34 3.99
C CYS A 123 -0.20 -4.91 4.35
N GLU A 124 0.56 -3.93 3.88
CA GLU A 124 0.13 -2.54 3.93
C GLU A 124 0.73 -1.78 2.75
N VAL A 125 -0.05 -0.87 2.19
CA VAL A 125 0.32 0.05 1.12
C VAL A 125 -0.08 1.45 1.55
N GLU A 126 0.90 2.33 1.54
CA GLU A 126 0.71 3.71 1.94
C GLU A 126 1.13 4.63 0.83
N VAL A 127 0.31 5.65 0.60
CA VAL A 127 0.53 6.60 -0.48
C VAL A 127 0.53 8.00 0.13
N TYR A 128 1.60 8.74 -0.13
CA TYR A 128 1.77 10.09 0.35
C TYR A 128 1.91 11.02 -0.86
N GLY A 129 1.08 12.06 -0.88
CA GLY A 129 1.00 13.02 -1.97
C GLY A 129 0.37 14.32 -1.53
N THR A 130 0.32 15.29 -2.45
CA THR A 130 -0.41 16.55 -2.28
C THR A 130 -1.63 16.57 -3.20
N GLY A 131 -2.77 17.02 -2.66
CA GLY A 131 -3.97 17.28 -3.45
C GLY A 131 -3.96 18.70 -4.02
N ASN A 132 -4.80 18.93 -5.03
CA ASN A 132 -5.16 20.28 -5.44
C ASN A 132 -6.24 20.77 -4.47
N PHE A 133 -5.86 21.60 -3.48
CA PHE A 133 -6.82 22.30 -2.62
C PHE A 133 -7.42 23.50 -3.36
#